data_AF-A0A7H4LVE0-F1
#
_entry.id   AF-A0A7H4LVE0-F1
#
_cell.length_a   1.000
_cell.length_b   1.000
_cell.length_c   1.000
_cell.angle_alpha   90.00
_cell.angle_beta   90.00
_cell.angle_gamma   90.00
#
_symmetry.space_group_name_H-M   'P 1'
#
loop_
_entity.id
_entity.type
_entity.pdbx_description
1 polymer ?
#
loop_
_entity_poly.entity_id
_entity_poly.type
_entity_poly.pdbx_seq_one_letter_code
_entity_poly.pdbx_strand_id
1 'polypeptide(L)'
;MRDVCFQLLQHIYGEDRFPAPGKLTEEAVCLADELTPSQFLELDKTLLKGLLLRSGGTTSHTVILARSFNIPTLVGVDMEALLPWVDRRVQIDGNAGLVVVNPDEAVARYYQQEAWVQAQIRRQQQAWLDKAGRTEDGIRLEVAANIAHSVEATAAFNNGAQSVGLFRTEMLYMDRPSAPSENELYNLFCQALEPANGRSIIIRTMDIGGDKPVAYLNIPAENNPFLGYRAVRIYEEYQALFRTQLRAILRASAHGALKIMIPMISSMEEILWVKEQLADAKQSLRSEQIPFDEKIPLGIMLEVPSVMFIIDQCCEEIDFFSIGSNDLTQYLLAVDRDNARVTRHYNSLNPAFLRALDYAVQAVHRQGKWIGLCGELGAKGSVLPLLVGLGLDELSMSAPSIPATKARLAQLDSRACRQLLNQAMQCRTSLEVEHLLAQFRMTQQDAPLISAQCITLNSDWRSKEEVIKGMTDNLLLAGRCRYPRKLEADLWAREAVFSTGLGFSFAIPHSKSEHIEQSTISVARLAQPVAWGDDEAQFVIMLTLNKHSAGDQHMRIFSRLARRIMHAEFRQSLVTAQSSEAIAALLQRELEL
;
A
#
# COMPACT_ATOMS: atom_id res chain seq x y z
N MET A 1 14.93 -18.41 19.77
CA MET A 1 15.62 -19.61 20.33
C MET A 1 15.99 -20.60 19.24
N ARG A 2 15.03 -21.15 18.47
CA ARG A 2 15.33 -22.03 17.32
C ARG A 2 16.36 -21.44 16.35
N ASP A 3 16.22 -20.17 15.98
CA ASP A 3 17.13 -19.48 15.06
C ASP A 3 18.58 -19.40 15.56
N VAL A 4 18.76 -18.92 16.80
CA VAL A 4 20.09 -18.86 17.46
C VAL A 4 20.66 -20.26 17.68
N CYS A 5 19.84 -21.24 18.08
CA CYS A 5 20.28 -22.63 18.20
C CYS A 5 20.73 -23.18 16.85
N PHE A 6 20.02 -22.88 15.76
CA PHE A 6 20.39 -23.28 14.41
C PHE A 6 21.71 -22.64 13.99
N GLN A 7 21.90 -21.33 14.20
CA GLN A 7 23.16 -20.64 13.94
C GLN A 7 24.33 -21.22 14.77
N LEU A 8 24.10 -21.53 16.04
CA LEU A 8 25.11 -22.18 16.89
C LEU A 8 25.43 -23.60 16.40
N LEU A 9 24.42 -24.38 16.03
CA LEU A 9 24.61 -25.73 15.47
C LEU A 9 25.36 -25.68 14.14
N GLN A 10 25.07 -24.71 13.28
CA GLN A 10 25.80 -24.47 12.04
C GLN A 10 27.25 -24.05 12.31
N HIS A 11 27.49 -23.20 13.29
CA HIS A 11 28.85 -22.81 13.67
C HIS A 11 29.66 -23.97 14.27
N ILE A 12 29.01 -24.86 15.05
CA ILE A 12 29.66 -25.99 15.73
C ILE A 12 29.88 -27.18 14.77
N TYR A 13 28.88 -27.51 13.96
CA TYR A 13 28.88 -28.74 13.14
C TYR A 13 29.14 -28.49 11.65
N GLY A 14 29.25 -27.23 11.23
CA GLY A 14 29.50 -26.83 9.84
C GLY A 14 28.23 -26.81 8.97
N GLU A 15 28.33 -26.10 7.85
CA GLU A 15 27.23 -25.90 6.90
C GLU A 15 26.79 -27.20 6.18
N ASP A 16 27.66 -28.22 6.14
CA ASP A 16 27.32 -29.52 5.55
C ASP A 16 26.20 -30.25 6.32
N ARG A 17 26.10 -30.01 7.63
CA ARG A 17 25.09 -30.62 8.52
C ARG A 17 23.91 -29.73 8.81
N PHE A 18 24.13 -28.41 8.83
CA PHE A 18 23.11 -27.40 9.02
C PHE A 18 23.31 -26.32 7.96
N PRO A 19 22.81 -26.55 6.73
CA PRO A 19 23.04 -25.62 5.63
C PRO A 19 22.37 -24.27 5.90
N ALA A 20 23.12 -23.20 5.67
CA ALA A 20 22.55 -21.85 5.54
C ALA A 20 21.55 -21.83 4.37
N PRO A 21 20.67 -20.81 4.30
CA PRO A 21 20.03 -20.47 3.04
C PRO A 21 21.12 -20.33 1.99
N GLY A 22 21.10 -21.17 0.96
CA GLY A 22 22.14 -21.18 -0.06
C GLY A 22 22.36 -19.78 -0.63
N LYS A 23 23.62 -19.43 -0.88
CA LYS A 23 23.93 -18.13 -1.48
C LYS A 23 23.30 -18.08 -2.87
N LEU A 24 22.39 -17.14 -3.09
CA LEU A 24 21.77 -16.97 -4.40
C LEU A 24 22.85 -16.53 -5.40
N THR A 25 23.02 -17.30 -6.47
CA THR A 25 23.96 -17.01 -7.57
C THR A 25 23.28 -16.42 -8.80
N GLU A 26 21.96 -16.58 -8.90
CA GLU A 26 21.12 -16.08 -9.97
C GLU A 26 19.73 -15.68 -9.45
N GLU A 27 18.90 -15.09 -10.30
CA GLU A 27 17.53 -14.72 -9.96
C GLU A 27 16.70 -15.98 -9.61
N ALA A 28 16.21 -16.07 -8.38
CA ALA A 28 15.61 -17.31 -7.86
C ALA A 28 14.35 -17.07 -7.06
N VAL A 29 13.49 -18.08 -7.04
CA VAL A 29 12.35 -18.21 -6.14
C VAL A 29 12.74 -19.19 -5.04
N CYS A 30 12.63 -18.78 -3.78
CA CYS A 30 12.97 -19.63 -2.64
C CYS A 30 11.74 -20.45 -2.21
N LEU A 31 11.91 -21.77 -2.20
CA LEU A 31 10.94 -22.73 -1.67
C LEU A 31 11.46 -23.24 -0.32
N ALA A 32 10.69 -23.07 0.75
CA ALA A 32 11.06 -23.50 2.10
C ALA A 32 9.83 -23.95 2.90
N ASP A 33 10.01 -24.88 3.85
CA ASP A 33 8.95 -25.19 4.80
C ASP A 33 8.63 -23.96 5.66
N GLU A 34 9.67 -23.44 6.31
CA GLU A 34 9.68 -22.18 7.06
C GLU A 34 11.02 -21.48 6.82
N LEU A 35 11.01 -20.15 6.89
CA LEU A 35 12.20 -19.35 6.79
C LEU A 35 12.23 -18.39 7.99
N THR A 36 13.31 -18.41 8.76
CA THR A 36 13.46 -17.46 9.87
C THR A 36 13.76 -16.05 9.35
N PRO A 37 13.47 -14.98 10.12
CA PRO A 37 13.86 -13.63 9.74
C PRO A 37 15.36 -13.48 9.43
N SER A 38 16.24 -14.12 10.20
CA SER A 38 17.69 -14.08 9.95
C SER A 38 18.05 -14.72 8.62
N GLN A 39 17.50 -15.91 8.33
CA GLN A 39 17.70 -16.61 7.07
C GLN A 39 17.22 -15.76 5.87
N PHE A 40 16.05 -15.14 5.98
CA PHE A 40 15.56 -14.21 4.96
C PHE A 40 16.50 -13.00 4.77
N LEU A 41 17.02 -12.47 5.87
CA LEU A 41 17.95 -11.35 5.85
C LEU A 41 19.35 -11.69 5.30
N GLU A 42 19.72 -12.97 5.24
CA GLU A 42 20.95 -13.45 4.59
C GLU A 42 20.81 -13.57 3.07
N LEU A 43 19.61 -13.85 2.55
CA LEU A 43 19.37 -13.96 1.10
C LEU A 43 19.65 -12.63 0.38
N ASP A 44 20.19 -12.65 -0.84
CA ASP A 44 20.35 -11.42 -1.62
C ASP A 44 19.00 -10.95 -2.19
N LYS A 45 18.52 -9.77 -1.76
CA LYS A 45 17.21 -9.21 -2.14
C LYS A 45 17.16 -8.80 -3.61
N THR A 46 18.32 -8.60 -4.24
CA THR A 46 18.41 -8.29 -5.67
C THR A 46 18.14 -9.52 -6.53
N LEU A 47 18.49 -10.70 -6.02
CA LEU A 47 18.34 -12.00 -6.68
C LEU A 47 17.06 -12.74 -6.26
N LEU A 48 16.58 -12.54 -5.03
CA LEU A 48 15.35 -13.17 -4.54
C LEU A 48 14.10 -12.56 -5.22
N LYS A 49 13.48 -13.31 -6.14
CA LYS A 49 12.29 -12.87 -6.90
C LYS A 49 10.96 -13.33 -6.33
N GLY A 50 10.99 -14.24 -5.36
CA GLY A 50 9.78 -14.65 -4.65
C GLY A 50 10.05 -15.70 -3.57
N LEU A 51 9.04 -15.89 -2.71
CA LEU A 51 9.06 -16.82 -1.59
C LEU A 51 7.84 -17.72 -1.64
N LEU A 52 8.05 -19.03 -1.48
CA LEU A 52 7.03 -20.06 -1.38
C LEU A 52 7.26 -20.79 -0.06
N LEU A 53 6.31 -20.63 0.88
CA LEU A 53 6.41 -21.13 2.25
C LEU A 53 5.30 -22.14 2.55
N ARG A 54 5.64 -23.29 3.15
CA ARG A 54 4.64 -24.28 3.59
C ARG A 54 3.80 -23.74 4.75
N SER A 55 4.45 -23.22 5.78
CA SER A 55 3.80 -22.63 6.94
C SER A 55 4.16 -21.16 7.12
N GLY A 56 3.20 -20.39 7.61
CA GLY A 56 3.34 -18.95 7.85
C GLY A 56 2.01 -18.23 7.73
N GLY A 57 1.62 -17.47 8.75
CA GLY A 57 0.48 -16.56 8.67
C GLY A 57 0.84 -15.30 7.89
N THR A 58 -0.18 -14.52 7.47
CA THR A 58 0.02 -13.17 6.90
C THR A 58 0.72 -12.20 7.87
N THR A 59 0.73 -12.53 9.15
CA THR A 59 1.39 -11.86 10.27
C THR A 59 2.78 -12.42 10.60
N SER A 60 3.22 -13.49 9.91
CA SER A 60 4.57 -14.05 10.09
C SER A 60 5.64 -12.98 9.81
N HIS A 61 6.65 -12.92 10.67
CA HIS A 61 7.74 -11.94 10.58
C HIS A 61 8.42 -11.95 9.20
N THR A 62 8.66 -13.13 8.64
CA THR A 62 9.27 -13.27 7.32
C THR A 62 8.35 -12.75 6.21
N VAL A 63 7.03 -12.96 6.31
CA VAL A 63 6.05 -12.47 5.33
C VAL A 63 5.95 -10.94 5.38
N ILE A 64 6.00 -10.36 6.58
CA ILE A 64 6.01 -8.90 6.77
C ILE A 64 7.27 -8.30 6.14
N LEU A 65 8.45 -8.86 6.43
CA LEU A 65 9.71 -8.43 5.85
C LEU A 65 9.69 -8.54 4.32
N ALA A 66 9.28 -9.69 3.78
CA ALA A 66 9.18 -9.89 2.33
C ALA A 66 8.29 -8.83 1.67
N ARG A 67 7.15 -8.49 2.29
CA ARG A 67 6.25 -7.43 1.79
C ARG A 67 6.93 -6.06 1.78
N SER A 68 7.68 -5.72 2.83
CA SER A 68 8.41 -4.44 2.91
C SER A 68 9.55 -4.33 1.89
N PHE A 69 10.19 -5.46 1.55
CA PHE A 69 11.16 -5.56 0.46
C PHE A 69 10.51 -5.74 -0.93
N ASN A 70 9.18 -5.71 -1.03
CA ASN A 70 8.42 -5.88 -2.26
C ASN A 70 8.67 -7.23 -2.97
N ILE A 71 8.83 -8.31 -2.19
CA ILE A 71 9.06 -9.68 -2.67
C ILE A 71 7.73 -10.45 -2.66
N PRO A 72 7.25 -10.94 -3.82
CA PRO A 72 6.06 -11.79 -3.91
C PRO A 72 6.18 -13.02 -3.01
N THR A 73 5.19 -13.25 -2.15
CA THR A 73 5.23 -14.35 -1.17
C THR A 73 3.91 -15.11 -1.17
N LEU A 74 3.97 -16.44 -1.30
CA LEU A 74 2.85 -17.34 -1.08
C LEU A 74 3.14 -18.21 0.15
N VAL A 75 2.13 -18.37 1.00
CA VAL A 75 2.17 -19.18 2.22
C VAL A 75 1.09 -20.27 2.12
N GLY A 76 1.33 -21.41 2.75
CA GLY A 76 0.41 -22.56 2.65
C GLY A 76 0.58 -23.35 1.36
N VAL A 77 1.76 -23.30 0.72
CA VAL A 77 1.99 -24.02 -0.53
C VAL A 77 2.18 -25.52 -0.28
N ASP A 78 1.74 -26.33 -1.23
CA ASP A 78 2.02 -27.76 -1.22
C ASP A 78 3.46 -28.01 -1.72
N MET A 79 4.35 -28.33 -0.78
CA MET A 79 5.76 -28.58 -1.07
C MET A 79 5.95 -29.78 -1.99
N GLU A 80 5.17 -30.86 -1.81
CA GLU A 80 5.33 -32.09 -2.58
C GLU A 80 4.99 -31.86 -4.05
N ALA A 81 3.97 -31.03 -4.32
CA ALA A 81 3.62 -30.61 -5.66
C ALA A 81 4.68 -29.71 -6.33
N LEU A 82 5.48 -28.99 -5.54
CA LEU A 82 6.47 -28.02 -6.03
C LEU A 82 7.89 -28.60 -6.15
N LEU A 83 8.22 -29.68 -5.43
CA LEU A 83 9.53 -30.34 -5.50
C LEU A 83 10.00 -30.70 -6.92
N PRO A 84 9.15 -31.19 -7.85
CA PRO A 84 9.56 -31.48 -9.23
C PRO A 84 10.04 -30.25 -10.03
N TRP A 85 9.80 -29.05 -9.51
CA TRP A 85 10.10 -27.77 -10.15
C TRP A 85 11.30 -27.05 -9.54
N VAL A 86 11.97 -27.66 -8.57
CA VAL A 86 13.28 -27.17 -8.07
C VAL A 86 14.27 -27.12 -9.24
N ASP A 87 15.10 -26.07 -9.28
CA ASP A 87 16.04 -25.75 -10.36
C ASP A 87 15.38 -25.55 -11.75
N ARG A 88 14.07 -25.30 -11.77
CA ARG A 88 13.32 -24.94 -12.99
C ARG A 88 12.71 -23.56 -12.87
N ARG A 89 12.47 -22.96 -14.04
CA ARG A 89 11.82 -21.65 -14.11
C ARG A 89 10.34 -21.77 -13.74
N VAL A 90 9.94 -21.00 -12.75
CA VAL A 90 8.54 -20.84 -12.32
C VAL A 90 8.17 -19.36 -12.29
N GLN A 91 6.88 -19.06 -12.29
CA GLN A 91 6.37 -17.71 -12.10
C GLN A 91 5.44 -17.68 -10.88
N ILE A 92 5.53 -16.62 -10.08
CA ILE A 92 4.65 -16.42 -8.92
C ILE A 92 3.71 -15.27 -9.21
N ASP A 93 2.41 -15.53 -9.11
CA ASP A 93 1.40 -14.48 -9.07
C ASP A 93 0.85 -14.37 -7.65
N GLY A 94 1.42 -13.42 -6.88
CA GLY A 94 0.99 -13.12 -5.52
C GLY A 94 -0.42 -12.53 -5.43
N ASN A 95 -0.97 -11.98 -6.52
CA ASN A 95 -2.33 -11.45 -6.54
C ASN A 95 -3.36 -12.56 -6.77
N ALA A 96 -3.05 -13.52 -7.64
CA ALA A 96 -3.90 -14.67 -7.91
C ALA A 96 -3.71 -15.81 -6.90
N GLY A 97 -2.61 -15.81 -6.13
CA GLY A 97 -2.29 -16.88 -5.20
C GLY A 97 -1.78 -18.14 -5.89
N LEU A 98 -1.12 -18.01 -7.04
CA LEU A 98 -0.77 -19.13 -7.93
C LEU A 98 0.74 -19.22 -8.17
N VAL A 99 1.23 -20.45 -8.29
CA VAL A 99 2.54 -20.76 -8.88
C VAL A 99 2.31 -21.34 -10.25
N VAL A 100 2.89 -20.72 -11.28
CA VAL A 100 2.77 -21.15 -12.66
C VAL A 100 4.03 -21.90 -13.06
N VAL A 101 3.83 -23.16 -13.44
CA VAL A 101 4.87 -24.11 -13.83
C VAL A 101 4.66 -24.51 -15.29
N ASN A 102 5.74 -24.59 -16.09
CA ASN A 102 5.67 -24.85 -17.53
C ASN A 102 4.55 -24.06 -18.26
N PRO A 103 4.56 -22.72 -18.23
CA PRO A 103 3.56 -21.94 -18.94
C PRO A 103 3.65 -22.23 -20.45
N ASP A 104 2.50 -22.39 -21.10
CA ASP A 104 2.42 -22.38 -22.55
C ASP A 104 2.71 -20.96 -23.10
N GLU A 105 2.74 -20.80 -24.42
CA GLU A 105 3.04 -19.50 -25.04
C GLU A 105 2.05 -18.40 -24.59
N ALA A 106 0.76 -18.72 -24.50
CA ALA A 106 -0.27 -17.75 -24.12
C ALA A 106 -0.06 -17.25 -22.68
N VAL A 107 0.16 -18.17 -21.73
CA VAL A 107 0.43 -17.84 -20.33
C VAL A 107 1.76 -17.10 -20.19
N ALA A 108 2.80 -17.52 -20.90
CA ALA A 108 4.10 -16.84 -20.88
C ALA A 108 3.99 -15.39 -21.37
N ARG A 109 3.23 -15.14 -22.44
CA ARG A 109 3.00 -13.80 -22.99
C ARG A 109 2.13 -12.94 -22.07
N TYR A 110 1.13 -13.52 -21.39
CA TYR A 110 0.36 -12.82 -20.36
C TYR A 110 1.27 -12.22 -19.28
N TYR A 111 2.17 -13.03 -18.71
CA TYR A 111 3.08 -12.56 -17.66
C TYR A 111 4.19 -11.65 -18.19
N GLN A 112 4.58 -11.78 -19.46
CA GLN A 112 5.46 -10.81 -20.10
C GLN A 112 4.80 -9.43 -20.17
N GLN A 113 3.50 -9.35 -20.51
CA GLN A 113 2.75 -8.10 -20.47
C GLN A 113 2.64 -7.55 -19.04
N GLU A 114 2.33 -8.38 -18.04
CA GLU A 114 2.31 -7.95 -16.63
C GLU A 114 3.66 -7.35 -16.21
N ALA A 115 4.77 -8.02 -16.54
CA ALA A 115 6.11 -7.54 -16.21
C ALA A 115 6.42 -6.19 -16.87
N TRP A 116 6.01 -6.00 -18.12
CA TRP A 116 6.16 -4.73 -18.83
C TRP A 116 5.36 -3.60 -18.16
N VAL A 117 4.09 -3.84 -17.81
CA VAL A 117 3.24 -2.87 -17.12
C VAL A 117 3.85 -2.46 -15.79
N GLN A 118 4.30 -3.43 -14.98
CA GLN A 118 4.95 -3.14 -13.71
C GLN A 118 6.25 -2.33 -13.89
N ALA A 119 7.01 -2.57 -14.96
CA ALA A 119 8.18 -1.75 -15.28
C ALA A 119 7.81 -0.31 -15.65
N GLN A 120 6.73 -0.09 -16.42
CA GLN A 120 6.25 1.25 -16.74
C GLN A 120 5.74 2.00 -15.49
N ILE A 121 4.98 1.34 -14.62
CA ILE A 121 4.53 1.92 -13.35
C ILE A 121 5.73 2.36 -12.51
N ARG A 122 6.74 1.48 -12.34
CA ARG A 122 7.97 1.82 -11.61
C ARG A 122 8.68 3.02 -12.23
N ARG A 123 8.77 3.10 -13.57
CA ARG A 123 9.38 4.23 -14.27
C ARG A 123 8.63 5.55 -14.03
N GLN A 124 7.30 5.54 -14.05
CA GLN A 124 6.49 6.71 -13.72
C GLN A 124 6.68 7.14 -12.26
N GLN A 125 6.78 6.17 -11.35
CA GLN A 125 6.95 6.38 -9.91
C GLN A 125 8.36 6.88 -9.53
N GLN A 126 9.40 6.53 -10.28
CA GLN A 126 10.77 7.00 -10.04
C GLN A 126 10.86 8.54 -9.98
N ALA A 127 10.03 9.24 -10.78
CA ALA A 127 9.98 10.70 -10.78
C ALA A 127 9.49 11.33 -9.45
N TRP A 128 8.99 10.50 -8.51
CA TRP A 128 8.40 10.92 -7.24
C TRP A 128 9.21 10.52 -6.00
N LEU A 129 10.32 9.79 -6.17
CA LEU A 129 11.16 9.36 -5.05
C LEU A 129 11.68 10.55 -4.25
N ASP A 130 12.30 11.52 -4.94
CA ASP A 130 12.94 12.70 -4.31
C ASP A 130 11.98 13.88 -4.09
N LYS A 131 10.74 13.82 -4.59
CA LYS A 131 9.76 14.90 -4.44
C LYS A 131 9.13 14.90 -3.06
N ALA A 132 8.89 16.08 -2.48
CA ALA A 132 8.14 16.19 -1.24
C ALA A 132 6.64 15.92 -1.46
N GLY A 133 5.95 15.38 -0.45
CA GLY A 133 4.50 15.27 -0.44
C GLY A 133 3.84 16.65 -0.34
N ARG A 134 3.24 17.09 -1.45
CA ARG A 134 2.49 18.34 -1.52
C ARG A 134 1.29 18.19 -2.46
N THR A 135 0.21 18.87 -2.13
CA THR A 135 -0.96 19.05 -3.01
C THR A 135 -0.63 19.97 -4.19
N GLU A 136 -1.52 20.03 -5.19
CA GLU A 136 -1.40 20.93 -6.34
C GLU A 136 -1.33 22.40 -5.89
N ASP A 137 -2.13 22.76 -4.87
CA ASP A 137 -2.16 24.10 -4.25
C ASP A 137 -1.04 24.32 -3.21
N GLY A 138 -0.09 23.38 -3.09
CA GLY A 138 1.15 23.54 -2.34
C GLY A 138 1.09 23.22 -0.85
N ILE A 139 -0.03 22.70 -0.33
CA ILE A 139 -0.14 22.24 1.06
C ILE A 139 0.76 21.03 1.25
N ARG A 140 1.63 21.09 2.26
CA ARG A 140 2.52 19.99 2.61
C ARG A 140 1.76 18.92 3.38
N LEU A 141 1.94 17.67 2.97
CA LEU A 141 1.54 16.48 3.70
C LEU A 141 2.74 15.53 3.71
N GLU A 142 3.30 15.26 4.88
CA GLU A 142 4.48 14.40 4.98
C GLU A 142 4.13 12.95 4.66
N VAL A 143 4.82 12.35 3.68
CA VAL A 143 4.61 10.94 3.32
C VAL A 143 5.74 10.11 3.92
N ALA A 144 5.40 9.35 4.95
CA ALA A 144 6.30 8.58 5.79
C ALA A 144 6.14 7.07 5.60
N ALA A 145 7.11 6.30 6.10
CA ALA A 145 7.08 4.85 6.08
C ALA A 145 6.70 4.24 7.43
N ASN A 146 5.92 3.17 7.38
CA ASN A 146 5.73 2.20 8.46
C ASN A 146 6.78 1.10 8.32
N ILE A 147 7.59 0.88 9.36
CA ILE A 147 8.57 -0.21 9.42
C ILE A 147 8.36 -1.05 10.68
N ALA A 148 8.84 -2.28 10.64
CA ALA A 148 8.78 -3.22 11.75
C ALA A 148 10.18 -3.72 12.18
N HIS A 149 11.19 -3.47 11.36
CA HIS A 149 12.58 -3.80 11.59
C HIS A 149 13.50 -2.70 11.04
N SER A 150 14.65 -2.50 11.68
CA SER A 150 15.66 -1.49 11.29
C SER A 150 16.10 -1.58 9.81
N VAL A 151 16.27 -2.80 9.29
CA VAL A 151 16.69 -3.09 7.91
C VAL A 151 15.72 -2.58 6.84
N GLU A 152 14.44 -2.37 7.19
CA GLU A 152 13.44 -1.81 6.27
C GLU A 152 13.64 -0.31 6.03
N ALA A 153 14.36 0.39 6.93
CA ALA A 153 14.57 1.83 6.85
C ALA A 153 15.26 2.22 5.53
N THR A 154 16.29 1.49 5.10
CA THR A 154 16.97 1.72 3.83
C THR A 154 16.01 1.61 2.64
N ALA A 155 15.19 0.55 2.59
CA ALA A 155 14.20 0.38 1.53
C ALA A 155 13.12 1.46 1.56
N ALA A 156 12.69 1.89 2.75
CA ALA A 156 11.75 2.98 2.93
C ALA A 156 12.26 4.30 2.37
N PHE A 157 13.46 4.72 2.74
CA PHE A 157 14.06 5.96 2.25
C PHE A 157 14.39 5.89 0.75
N ASN A 158 14.80 4.73 0.22
CA ASN A 158 15.00 4.51 -1.21
C ASN A 158 13.68 4.59 -2.02
N ASN A 159 12.54 4.28 -1.40
CA ASN A 159 11.20 4.50 -1.97
C ASN A 159 10.70 5.94 -1.78
N GLY A 160 11.55 6.84 -1.29
CA GLY A 160 11.23 8.25 -1.12
C GLY A 160 10.53 8.59 0.18
N ALA A 161 10.53 7.74 1.22
CA ALA A 161 9.96 8.14 2.51
C ALA A 161 10.61 9.44 3.02
N GLN A 162 9.79 10.39 3.49
CA GLN A 162 10.30 11.64 4.06
C GLN A 162 10.73 11.47 5.52
N SER A 163 10.18 10.46 6.19
CA SER A 163 10.43 10.05 7.56
C SER A 163 9.93 8.62 7.77
N VAL A 164 10.16 8.07 8.96
CA VAL A 164 9.47 6.86 9.43
C VAL A 164 8.41 7.30 10.44
N GLY A 165 7.13 7.25 10.06
CA GLY A 165 6.02 7.70 10.91
C GLY A 165 5.55 6.63 11.90
N LEU A 166 6.03 5.39 11.73
CA LEU A 166 5.82 4.31 12.70
C LEU A 166 6.92 3.25 12.58
N PHE A 167 7.75 3.13 13.60
CA PHE A 167 8.56 1.95 13.86
C PHE A 167 7.84 1.10 14.93
N ARG A 168 7.25 -0.01 14.48
CA ARG A 168 6.61 -1.02 15.34
C ARG A 168 7.67 -1.81 16.10
N THR A 169 7.58 -1.81 17.43
CA THR A 169 8.58 -2.49 18.28
C THR A 169 8.14 -3.86 18.78
N GLU A 170 6.87 -4.24 18.60
CA GLU A 170 6.32 -5.50 19.15
C GLU A 170 7.07 -6.72 18.64
N MET A 171 7.49 -6.68 17.37
CA MET A 171 8.26 -7.75 16.72
C MET A 171 9.63 -7.95 17.36
N LEU A 172 10.18 -6.96 18.08
CA LEU A 172 11.44 -7.09 18.82
C LEU A 172 11.28 -7.96 20.08
N TYR A 173 10.04 -8.16 20.56
CA TYR A 173 9.72 -8.92 21.76
C TYR A 173 9.14 -10.30 21.46
N MET A 174 8.52 -10.50 20.29
CA MET A 174 7.92 -11.76 19.86
C MET A 174 8.96 -12.79 19.38
N ASP A 175 8.57 -14.07 19.34
CA ASP A 175 9.38 -15.22 18.84
C ASP A 175 10.76 -15.41 19.50
N ARG A 176 10.93 -14.95 20.74
CA ARG A 176 12.15 -15.09 21.54
C ARG A 176 11.87 -15.60 22.97
N PRO A 177 12.85 -16.25 23.62
CA PRO A 177 12.66 -16.81 24.97
C PRO A 177 12.64 -15.77 26.08
N SER A 178 13.15 -14.56 25.82
CA SER A 178 13.32 -13.50 26.81
C SER A 178 13.22 -12.13 26.14
N ALA A 179 12.94 -11.10 26.93
CA ALA A 179 12.95 -9.71 26.47
C ALA A 179 14.31 -9.28 25.89
N PRO A 180 14.33 -8.39 24.88
CA PRO A 180 15.56 -7.77 24.39
C PRO A 180 16.23 -6.92 25.47
N SER A 181 17.56 -6.87 25.45
CA SER A 181 18.34 -6.00 26.34
C SER A 181 18.32 -4.54 25.86
N GLU A 182 18.66 -3.60 26.75
CA GLU A 182 18.79 -2.18 26.41
C GLU A 182 19.77 -1.96 25.25
N ASN A 183 20.91 -2.66 25.27
CA ASN A 183 21.93 -2.54 24.23
C ASN A 183 21.47 -3.10 22.88
N GLU A 184 20.71 -4.20 22.88
CA GLU A 184 20.09 -4.72 21.65
C GLU A 184 19.14 -3.70 21.03
N LEU A 185 18.21 -3.15 21.82
CA LEU A 185 17.25 -2.15 21.36
C LEU A 185 17.96 -0.88 20.87
N TYR A 186 18.92 -0.38 21.64
CA TYR A 186 19.74 0.79 21.26
C TYR A 186 20.42 0.58 19.91
N ASN A 187 21.10 -0.56 19.71
CA ASN A 187 21.78 -0.87 18.45
C ASN A 187 20.79 -0.95 17.28
N LEU A 188 19.63 -1.56 17.46
CA LEU A 188 18.59 -1.64 16.43
C LEU A 188 18.05 -0.26 16.03
N PHE A 189 17.83 0.62 17.00
CA PHE A 189 17.38 1.99 16.71
C PHE A 189 18.46 2.81 16.01
N CYS A 190 19.73 2.68 16.40
CA CYS A 190 20.85 3.31 15.71
C CYS A 190 21.00 2.81 14.26
N GLN A 191 20.82 1.51 14.02
CA GLN A 191 20.80 0.94 12.66
C GLN A 191 19.68 1.53 11.80
N ALA A 192 18.51 1.82 12.37
CA ALA A 192 17.41 2.44 11.64
C ALA A 192 17.68 3.93 11.34
N LEU A 193 18.39 4.63 12.24
CA LEU A 193 18.76 6.04 12.10
C LEU A 193 19.83 6.29 11.02
N GLU A 194 20.75 5.35 10.82
CA GLU A 194 21.83 5.48 9.82
C GLU A 194 21.31 5.83 8.41
N PRO A 195 20.36 5.07 7.80
CA PRO A 195 19.78 5.43 6.50
C PRO A 195 18.82 6.63 6.55
N ALA A 196 18.40 7.09 7.73
CA ALA A 196 17.49 8.22 7.85
C ALA A 196 18.16 9.56 7.51
N ASN A 197 19.49 9.66 7.65
CA ASN A 197 20.27 10.83 7.26
C ASN A 197 19.66 12.16 7.76
N GLY A 198 19.34 12.21 9.06
CA GLY A 198 18.75 13.38 9.73
C GLY A 198 17.21 13.48 9.65
N ARG A 199 16.54 12.60 8.89
CA ARG A 199 15.07 12.50 8.89
C ARG A 199 14.57 11.82 10.16
N SER A 200 13.36 12.16 10.60
CA SER A 200 12.85 11.65 11.87
C SER A 200 12.32 10.22 11.79
N ILE A 201 12.43 9.48 12.89
CA ILE A 201 11.81 8.17 13.10
C ILE A 201 10.95 8.21 14.36
N ILE A 202 9.68 7.84 14.23
CA ILE A 202 8.74 7.71 15.35
C ILE A 202 8.79 6.26 15.85
N ILE A 203 9.35 6.06 17.05
CA ILE A 203 9.37 4.75 17.69
C ILE A 203 8.13 4.60 18.55
N ARG A 204 7.27 3.64 18.18
CA ARG A 204 6.15 3.26 19.02
C ARG A 204 6.64 2.32 20.11
N THR A 205 6.34 2.61 21.36
CA THR A 205 6.64 1.70 22.48
C THR A 205 5.83 0.41 22.35
N MET A 206 6.20 -0.61 23.12
CA MET A 206 5.66 -1.95 22.93
C MET A 206 4.12 -2.01 23.02
N ASP A 207 3.45 -2.39 21.93
CA ASP A 207 2.00 -2.65 21.87
C ASP A 207 1.72 -4.16 21.98
N ILE A 208 2.09 -4.76 23.11
CA ILE A 208 1.99 -6.20 23.40
C ILE A 208 0.72 -6.49 24.22
N GLY A 209 0.12 -7.66 24.02
CA GLY A 209 -1.16 -8.07 24.60
C GLY A 209 -2.21 -8.19 23.50
N GLY A 210 -3.39 -8.73 23.84
CA GLY A 210 -4.42 -8.98 22.84
C GLY A 210 -4.15 -10.23 22.00
N ASP A 211 -4.00 -10.03 20.69
CA ASP A 211 -3.71 -11.02 19.65
C ASP A 211 -2.22 -11.36 19.48
N LYS A 212 -1.33 -10.70 20.26
CA LYS A 212 0.13 -10.78 20.12
C LYS A 212 0.77 -11.50 21.31
N PRO A 213 0.84 -12.85 21.30
CA PRO A 213 1.34 -13.61 22.43
C PRO A 213 2.85 -13.44 22.63
N VAL A 214 3.27 -13.21 23.88
CA VAL A 214 4.68 -13.20 24.28
C VAL A 214 4.85 -14.16 25.46
N ALA A 215 5.33 -15.36 25.15
CA ALA A 215 5.29 -16.51 26.06
C ALA A 215 5.97 -16.26 27.42
N TYR A 216 7.07 -15.49 27.46
CA TYR A 216 7.80 -15.22 28.70
C TYR A 216 7.19 -14.12 29.57
N LEU A 217 6.18 -13.37 29.08
CA LEU A 217 5.47 -12.38 29.90
C LEU A 217 4.32 -13.02 30.69
N ASN A 218 3.93 -14.27 30.41
CA ASN A 218 2.83 -14.97 31.10
C ASN A 218 1.52 -14.15 31.16
N ILE A 219 1.23 -13.37 30.11
CA ILE A 219 0.00 -12.57 30.02
C ILE A 219 -1.21 -13.53 30.02
N PRO A 220 -2.19 -13.33 30.91
CA PRO A 220 -3.34 -14.22 31.01
C PRO A 220 -4.21 -14.15 29.76
N ALA A 221 -4.85 -15.26 29.41
CA ALA A 221 -5.87 -15.26 28.36
C ALA A 221 -7.11 -14.49 28.85
N GLU A 222 -7.68 -13.66 27.97
CA GLU A 222 -8.87 -12.87 28.26
C GLU A 222 -10.01 -13.21 27.31
N ASN A 223 -11.25 -13.00 27.76
CA ASN A 223 -12.43 -13.16 26.90
C ASN A 223 -12.48 -12.11 25.78
N ASN A 224 -11.97 -10.90 26.04
CA ASN A 224 -11.96 -9.79 25.07
C ASN A 224 -10.58 -9.14 25.04
N PRO A 225 -9.57 -9.77 24.41
CA PRO A 225 -8.18 -9.32 24.47
C PRO A 225 -7.98 -7.90 23.91
N PHE A 226 -8.79 -7.48 22.93
CA PHE A 226 -8.77 -6.11 22.40
C PHE A 226 -9.26 -5.06 23.39
N LEU A 227 -10.13 -5.40 24.34
CA LEU A 227 -10.61 -4.46 25.36
C LEU A 227 -9.81 -4.53 26.67
N GLY A 228 -8.86 -5.46 26.76
CA GLY A 228 -8.24 -5.88 28.00
C GLY A 228 -6.80 -5.39 28.20
N TYR A 229 -5.97 -6.34 28.64
CA TYR A 229 -4.63 -6.13 29.18
C TYR A 229 -3.57 -6.06 28.06
N ARG A 230 -3.41 -4.86 27.49
CA ARG A 230 -2.55 -4.61 26.32
C ARG A 230 -1.87 -3.23 26.40
N ALA A 231 -0.67 -3.14 25.80
CA ALA A 231 0.05 -1.88 25.56
C ALA A 231 0.30 -1.08 26.84
N VAL A 232 0.00 0.22 26.89
CA VAL A 232 0.29 1.08 28.07
C VAL A 232 -0.24 0.49 29.38
N ARG A 233 -1.33 -0.28 29.32
CA ARG A 233 -1.98 -0.90 30.49
C ARG A 233 -1.14 -1.99 31.15
N ILE A 234 -0.19 -2.59 30.44
CA ILE A 234 0.72 -3.59 31.02
C ILE A 234 1.99 -2.94 31.60
N TYR A 235 2.25 -1.66 31.29
CA TYR A 235 3.56 -1.06 31.55
C TYR A 235 3.86 -0.95 33.05
N GLU A 236 2.84 -0.81 33.90
CA GLU A 236 3.02 -0.75 35.35
C GLU A 236 3.53 -2.09 35.92
N GLU A 237 2.94 -3.21 35.53
CA GLU A 237 3.40 -4.54 35.96
C GLU A 237 4.79 -4.88 35.38
N TYR A 238 5.05 -4.47 34.13
CA TYR A 238 6.31 -4.71 33.44
C TYR A 238 7.19 -3.45 33.36
N GLN A 239 7.23 -2.64 34.42
CA GLN A 239 7.93 -1.35 34.45
C GLN A 239 9.41 -1.45 34.07
N ALA A 240 10.10 -2.53 34.47
CA ALA A 240 11.49 -2.77 34.10
C ALA A 240 11.69 -2.90 32.58
N LEU A 241 10.74 -3.56 31.89
CA LEU A 241 10.75 -3.72 30.44
C LEU A 241 10.53 -2.38 29.74
N PHE A 242 9.55 -1.62 30.22
CA PHE A 242 9.24 -0.28 29.69
C PHE A 242 10.42 0.68 29.89
N ARG A 243 11.00 0.73 31.09
CA ARG A 243 12.19 1.54 31.38
C ARG A 243 13.39 1.18 30.50
N THR A 244 13.60 -0.12 30.26
CA THR A 244 14.64 -0.61 29.33
C THR A 244 14.43 -0.06 27.92
N GLN A 245 13.18 -0.09 27.43
CA GLN A 245 12.83 0.44 26.12
C GLN A 245 13.03 1.96 26.04
N LEU A 246 12.54 2.72 27.03
CA LEU A 246 12.70 4.18 27.08
C LEU A 246 14.18 4.59 27.08
N ARG A 247 15.00 3.94 27.91
CA ARG A 247 16.44 4.21 27.96
C ARG A 247 17.12 3.92 26.63
N ALA A 248 16.78 2.81 25.97
CA ALA A 248 17.32 2.49 24.65
C ALA A 248 16.96 3.54 23.58
N ILE A 249 15.71 4.00 23.56
CA ILE A 249 15.26 5.06 22.63
C ILE A 249 15.99 6.38 22.92
N LEU A 250 16.07 6.78 24.20
CA LEU A 250 16.78 8.00 24.62
C LEU A 250 18.26 7.94 24.21
N ARG A 251 18.96 6.84 24.48
CA ARG A 251 20.35 6.66 24.06
C ARG A 251 20.51 6.78 22.55
N ALA A 252 19.63 6.15 21.78
CA ALA A 252 19.69 6.20 20.32
C ALA A 252 19.42 7.60 19.77
N SER A 253 18.64 8.43 20.48
CA SER A 253 18.34 9.81 20.07
C SER A 253 19.56 10.74 20.02
N ALA A 254 20.68 10.36 20.65
CA ALA A 254 21.94 11.07 20.48
C ALA A 254 22.50 10.99 19.05
N HIS A 255 22.05 10.01 18.26
CA HIS A 255 22.56 9.72 16.92
C HIS A 255 21.64 10.21 15.78
N GLY A 256 20.46 10.75 16.10
CA GLY A 256 19.53 11.25 15.08
C GLY A 256 18.16 11.59 15.65
N ALA A 257 17.27 12.09 14.78
CA ALA A 257 15.96 12.58 15.18
C ALA A 257 14.99 11.42 15.48
N LEU A 258 14.80 11.13 16.77
CA LEU A 258 13.78 10.18 17.23
C LEU A 258 12.59 10.92 17.84
N LYS A 259 11.42 10.29 17.76
CA LYS A 259 10.21 10.65 18.53
C LYS A 259 9.70 9.41 19.25
N ILE A 260 9.12 9.57 20.43
CA ILE A 260 8.50 8.48 21.19
C ILE A 260 6.99 8.56 20.99
N MET A 261 6.33 7.42 20.74
CA MET A 261 4.88 7.34 20.65
C MET A 261 4.31 6.22 21.52
N ILE A 262 3.32 6.54 22.33
CA ILE A 262 2.69 5.57 23.25
C ILE A 262 1.36 5.06 22.68
N PRO A 263 1.19 3.72 22.50
CA PRO A 263 -0.05 3.11 22.03
C PRO A 263 -1.13 3.03 23.12
N MET A 264 -2.39 2.90 22.70
CA MET A 264 -3.54 2.56 23.56
C MET A 264 -3.82 3.49 24.76
N ILE A 265 -3.32 4.72 24.74
CA ILE A 265 -3.68 5.73 25.73
C ILE A 265 -5.20 5.94 25.69
N SER A 266 -5.79 6.00 26.87
CA SER A 266 -7.22 6.12 27.11
C SER A 266 -7.57 7.16 28.16
N SER A 267 -6.63 7.56 29.02
CA SER A 267 -6.83 8.58 30.04
C SER A 267 -5.61 9.51 30.21
N MET A 268 -5.82 10.59 30.97
CA MET A 268 -4.77 11.58 31.24
C MET A 268 -3.74 11.03 32.25
N GLU A 269 -4.19 10.21 33.20
CA GLU A 269 -3.33 9.57 34.21
C GLU A 269 -2.24 8.71 33.55
N GLU A 270 -2.59 7.98 32.49
CA GLU A 270 -1.62 7.17 31.73
C GLU A 270 -0.52 8.05 31.08
N ILE A 271 -0.89 9.21 30.54
CA ILE A 271 0.09 10.15 29.96
C ILE A 271 1.01 10.71 31.05
N LEU A 272 0.45 11.15 32.18
CA LEU A 272 1.24 11.70 33.29
C LEU A 272 2.22 10.65 33.85
N TRP A 273 1.75 9.41 34.03
CA TRP A 273 2.59 8.31 34.47
C TRP A 273 3.73 8.03 33.48
N VAL A 274 3.45 7.99 32.17
CA VAL A 274 4.50 7.81 31.16
C VAL A 274 5.53 8.94 31.20
N LYS A 275 5.09 10.20 31.41
CA LYS A 275 6.01 11.33 31.52
C LYS A 275 6.92 11.22 32.73
N GLU A 276 6.40 10.75 33.86
CA GLU A 276 7.21 10.45 35.04
C GLU A 276 8.27 9.38 34.74
N GLN A 277 7.87 8.26 34.12
CA GLN A 277 8.79 7.20 33.74
C GLN A 277 9.85 7.66 32.73
N LEU A 278 9.48 8.53 31.80
CA LEU A 278 10.41 9.15 30.85
C LEU A 278 11.39 10.09 31.57
N ALA A 279 10.93 10.89 32.53
CA ALA A 279 11.78 11.76 33.33
C ALA A 279 12.80 10.97 34.16
N ASP A 280 12.36 9.86 34.77
CA ASP A 280 13.22 8.95 35.52
C ASP A 280 14.28 8.30 34.62
N ALA A 281 13.89 7.85 33.42
CA ALA A 281 14.82 7.31 32.45
C ALA A 281 15.87 8.35 32.02
N LYS A 282 15.45 9.59 31.73
CA LYS A 282 16.36 10.71 31.44
C LYS A 282 17.32 10.98 32.61
N GLN A 283 16.81 11.03 33.84
CA GLN A 283 17.63 11.28 35.03
C GLN A 283 18.65 10.16 35.29
N SER A 284 18.27 8.91 35.08
CA SER A 284 19.17 7.76 35.14
C SER A 284 20.33 7.91 34.15
N LEU A 285 20.02 8.23 32.87
CA LEU A 285 21.05 8.43 31.85
C LEU A 285 21.95 9.64 32.13
N ARG A 286 21.41 10.75 32.65
CA ARG A 286 22.21 11.90 33.11
C ARG A 286 23.21 11.51 34.20
N SER A 287 22.75 10.71 35.16
CA SER A 287 23.57 10.26 36.30
C SER A 287 24.68 9.32 35.84
N GLU A 288 24.43 8.53 34.81
CA GLU A 288 25.40 7.66 34.13
C GLU A 288 26.24 8.38 33.07
N GLN A 289 26.01 9.68 32.86
CA GLN A 289 26.68 10.52 31.85
C GLN A 289 26.54 10.00 30.41
N ILE A 290 25.42 9.35 30.10
CA ILE A 290 25.12 8.85 28.76
C ILE A 290 24.36 9.93 27.98
N PRO A 291 24.80 10.34 26.78
CA PRO A 291 24.15 11.38 25.99
C PRO A 291 22.79 10.91 25.43
N PHE A 292 21.85 11.85 25.33
CA PHE A 292 20.54 11.69 24.68
C PHE A 292 19.97 13.07 24.30
N ASP A 293 18.93 13.11 23.46
CA ASP A 293 18.18 14.33 23.16
C ASP A 293 17.22 14.70 24.30
N GLU A 294 17.55 15.76 25.04
CA GLU A 294 16.72 16.28 26.13
C GLU A 294 15.33 16.72 25.67
N LYS A 295 15.19 17.11 24.40
CA LYS A 295 13.96 17.64 23.79
C LYS A 295 13.27 16.62 22.90
N ILE A 296 13.58 15.33 23.04
CA ILE A 296 12.92 14.26 22.29
C ILE A 296 11.39 14.41 22.37
N PRO A 297 10.68 14.52 21.23
CA PRO A 297 9.24 14.68 21.25
C PRO A 297 8.53 13.43 21.76
N LEU A 298 7.52 13.63 22.60
CA LEU A 298 6.62 12.58 23.08
C LEU A 298 5.25 12.77 22.45
N GLY A 299 4.72 11.73 21.83
CA GLY A 299 3.36 11.71 21.29
C GLY A 299 2.58 10.49 21.75
N ILE A 300 1.31 10.46 21.39
CA ILE A 300 0.43 9.31 21.65
C ILE A 300 -0.27 8.85 20.38
N MET A 301 -0.66 7.59 20.40
CA MET A 301 -1.52 7.03 19.39
C MET A 301 -2.98 7.36 19.71
N LEU A 302 -3.68 8.01 18.78
CA LEU A 302 -5.10 8.26 18.90
C LEU A 302 -5.86 7.03 18.39
N GLU A 303 -6.08 6.08 19.29
CA GLU A 303 -6.71 4.78 19.02
C GLU A 303 -7.95 4.54 19.88
N VAL A 304 -7.97 5.04 21.11
CA VAL A 304 -9.10 4.86 22.02
C VAL A 304 -10.03 6.10 21.95
N PRO A 305 -11.34 5.93 21.69
CA PRO A 305 -12.26 7.06 21.53
C PRO A 305 -12.33 8.02 22.71
N SER A 306 -12.06 7.57 23.94
CA SER A 306 -12.04 8.43 25.13
C SER A 306 -11.09 9.61 25.00
N VAL A 307 -9.91 9.40 24.38
CA VAL A 307 -8.90 10.44 24.17
C VAL A 307 -9.43 11.59 23.32
N MET A 308 -10.35 11.33 22.38
CA MET A 308 -10.94 12.38 21.55
C MET A 308 -11.58 13.47 22.41
N PHE A 309 -12.18 13.10 23.54
CA PHE A 309 -12.89 14.04 24.43
C PHE A 309 -11.96 14.81 25.39
N ILE A 310 -10.67 14.50 25.40
CA ILE A 310 -9.66 15.12 26.27
C ILE A 310 -8.43 15.60 25.49
N ILE A 311 -8.53 15.75 24.16
CA ILE A 311 -7.40 16.16 23.29
C ILE A 311 -6.74 17.45 23.78
N ASP A 312 -7.54 18.43 24.20
CA ASP A 312 -7.08 19.71 24.73
C ASP A 312 -6.16 19.53 25.94
N GLN A 313 -6.58 18.70 26.91
CA GLN A 313 -5.78 18.37 28.09
C GLN A 313 -4.53 17.57 27.71
N CYS A 314 -4.66 16.59 26.82
CA CYS A 314 -3.50 15.82 26.35
C CYS A 314 -2.44 16.71 25.68
N CYS A 315 -2.85 17.72 24.90
CA CYS A 315 -1.96 18.65 24.19
C CYS A 315 -1.06 19.48 25.12
N GLU A 316 -1.46 19.69 26.38
CA GLU A 316 -0.62 20.36 27.38
C GLU A 316 0.62 19.52 27.72
N GLU A 317 0.49 18.20 27.62
CA GLU A 317 1.49 17.26 28.11
C GLU A 317 2.33 16.60 27.01
N ILE A 318 1.83 16.54 25.77
CA ILE A 318 2.47 15.86 24.63
C ILE A 318 2.69 16.78 23.42
N ASP A 319 3.52 16.33 22.48
CA ASP A 319 3.95 17.11 21.31
C ASP A 319 3.17 16.80 20.03
N PHE A 320 2.63 15.59 19.90
CA PHE A 320 1.92 15.16 18.68
C PHE A 320 1.00 13.97 18.89
N PHE A 321 0.17 13.72 17.87
CA PHE A 321 -0.71 12.56 17.80
C PHE A 321 -0.46 11.76 16.52
N SER A 322 -0.70 10.46 16.55
CA SER A 322 -0.82 9.65 15.33
C SER A 322 -2.04 8.76 15.40
N ILE A 323 -2.90 8.83 14.38
CA ILE A 323 -4.12 8.05 14.32
C ILE A 323 -3.79 6.60 13.96
N GLY A 324 -4.00 5.70 14.91
CA GLY A 324 -4.07 4.27 14.63
C GLY A 324 -5.45 3.93 14.10
N SER A 325 -5.67 4.17 12.79
CA SER A 325 -7.01 4.05 12.18
C SER A 325 -7.65 2.68 12.37
N ASN A 326 -6.81 1.66 12.57
CA ASN A 326 -7.25 0.28 12.73
C ASN A 326 -8.02 0.07 14.04
N ASP A 327 -7.32 0.27 15.16
CA ASP A 327 -7.89 0.15 16.49
C ASP A 327 -8.99 1.21 16.72
N LEU A 328 -8.81 2.45 16.21
CA LEU A 328 -9.83 3.49 16.31
C LEU A 328 -11.13 3.11 15.59
N THR A 329 -11.06 2.55 14.38
CA THR A 329 -12.27 2.07 13.67
C THR A 329 -12.95 0.96 14.46
N GLN A 330 -12.15 0.02 14.98
CA GLN A 330 -12.65 -1.12 15.75
C GLN A 330 -13.38 -0.68 17.03
N TYR A 331 -12.80 0.20 17.84
CA TYR A 331 -13.44 0.64 19.08
C TYR A 331 -14.59 1.61 18.84
N LEU A 332 -14.48 2.51 17.86
CA LEU A 332 -15.54 3.47 17.57
C LEU A 332 -16.80 2.77 17.02
N LEU A 333 -16.62 1.72 16.20
CA LEU A 333 -17.74 0.97 15.63
C LEU A 333 -18.12 -0.27 16.44
N ALA A 334 -17.34 -0.63 17.46
CA ALA A 334 -17.46 -1.88 18.22
C ALA A 334 -17.45 -3.13 17.31
N VAL A 335 -16.52 -3.19 16.36
CA VAL A 335 -16.38 -4.30 15.41
C VAL A 335 -14.96 -4.86 15.43
N ASP A 336 -14.84 -6.12 15.84
CA ASP A 336 -13.61 -6.90 15.71
C ASP A 336 -13.31 -7.17 14.22
N ARG A 337 -12.17 -6.66 13.74
CA ARG A 337 -11.75 -6.81 12.35
C ARG A 337 -11.37 -8.26 11.99
N ASP A 338 -10.93 -9.05 12.96
CA ASP A 338 -10.48 -10.42 12.77
C ASP A 338 -11.65 -11.43 12.83
N ASN A 339 -12.84 -10.96 13.21
CA ASN A 339 -14.05 -11.76 13.24
C ASN A 339 -14.83 -11.69 11.92
N ALA A 340 -14.61 -12.70 11.07
CA ALA A 340 -15.22 -12.83 9.74
C ALA A 340 -16.75 -12.66 9.68
N ARG A 341 -17.48 -12.91 10.77
CA ARG A 341 -18.94 -12.72 10.82
C ARG A 341 -19.36 -11.26 10.85
N VAL A 342 -18.51 -10.38 11.38
CA VAL A 342 -18.80 -8.96 11.57
C VAL A 342 -17.86 -8.03 10.81
N THR A 343 -16.75 -8.51 10.24
CA THR A 343 -15.78 -7.70 9.46
C THR A 343 -16.44 -6.84 8.37
N ARG A 344 -17.58 -7.24 7.81
CA ARG A 344 -18.36 -6.42 6.87
C ARG A 344 -18.80 -5.04 7.42
N HIS A 345 -18.89 -4.90 8.74
CA HIS A 345 -19.25 -3.66 9.44
C HIS A 345 -18.02 -2.81 9.79
N TYR A 346 -16.81 -3.37 9.68
CA TYR A 346 -15.56 -2.64 9.84
C TYR A 346 -15.33 -1.79 8.58
N ASN A 347 -15.73 -0.52 8.64
CA ASN A 347 -15.63 0.38 7.49
C ASN A 347 -15.19 1.79 7.89
N SER A 348 -13.93 2.12 7.59
CA SER A 348 -13.33 3.43 7.84
C SER A 348 -13.85 4.57 6.94
N LEU A 349 -14.82 4.31 6.06
CA LEU A 349 -15.59 5.32 5.32
C LEU A 349 -16.94 5.64 5.99
N ASN A 350 -17.22 5.07 7.16
CA ASN A 350 -18.41 5.40 7.92
C ASN A 350 -18.43 6.92 8.25
N PRO A 351 -19.52 7.65 7.97
CA PRO A 351 -19.62 9.08 8.26
C PRO A 351 -19.33 9.45 9.73
N ALA A 352 -19.69 8.60 10.69
CA ALA A 352 -19.37 8.81 12.10
C ALA A 352 -17.86 8.77 12.36
N PHE A 353 -17.15 7.84 11.71
CA PHE A 353 -15.69 7.76 11.79
C PHE A 353 -15.03 8.98 11.12
N LEU A 354 -15.49 9.40 9.94
CA LEU A 354 -14.98 10.61 9.28
C LEU A 354 -15.17 11.87 10.12
N ARG A 355 -16.34 12.03 10.76
CA ARG A 355 -16.61 13.13 11.70
C ARG A 355 -15.70 13.08 12.92
N ALA A 356 -15.45 11.89 13.45
CA ALA A 356 -14.54 11.71 14.58
C ALA A 356 -13.11 12.12 14.20
N LEU A 357 -12.63 11.72 13.01
CA LEU A 357 -11.32 12.16 12.50
C LEU A 357 -11.26 13.68 12.31
N ASP A 358 -12.27 14.29 11.68
CA ASP A 358 -12.31 15.75 11.47
C ASP A 358 -12.25 16.49 12.79
N TYR A 359 -13.06 16.07 13.76
CA TYR A 359 -13.04 16.64 15.10
C TYR A 359 -11.66 16.52 15.76
N ALA A 360 -11.02 15.35 15.70
CA ALA A 360 -9.70 15.14 16.28
C ALA A 360 -8.64 16.04 15.65
N VAL A 361 -8.58 16.09 14.31
CA VAL A 361 -7.60 16.91 13.60
C VAL A 361 -7.77 18.39 13.94
N GLN A 362 -9.01 18.88 13.89
CA GLN A 362 -9.32 20.27 14.26
C GLN A 362 -8.99 20.57 15.73
N ALA A 363 -9.26 19.63 16.65
CA ALA A 363 -8.95 19.80 18.07
C ALA A 363 -7.43 19.89 18.31
N VAL A 364 -6.63 19.03 17.69
CA VAL A 364 -5.16 19.04 17.81
C VAL A 364 -4.57 20.32 17.21
N HIS A 365 -5.02 20.72 16.01
CA HIS A 365 -4.54 21.93 15.34
C HIS A 365 -4.86 23.21 16.11
N ARG A 366 -6.02 23.29 16.77
CA ARG A 366 -6.37 24.43 17.64
C ARG A 366 -5.41 24.62 18.79
N GLN A 367 -4.75 23.55 19.24
CA GLN A 367 -3.72 23.60 20.29
C GLN A 367 -2.31 23.82 19.72
N GLY A 368 -2.17 24.05 18.41
CA GLY A 368 -0.88 24.28 17.75
C GLY A 368 0.00 23.03 17.67
N LYS A 369 -0.58 21.84 17.85
CA LYS A 369 0.10 20.54 17.69
C LYS A 369 -0.21 19.95 16.32
N TRP A 370 0.51 18.89 15.94
CA TRP A 370 0.33 18.21 14.66
C TRP A 370 -0.17 16.77 14.85
N ILE A 371 -0.82 16.23 13.81
CA ILE A 371 -1.42 14.90 13.84
C ILE A 371 -1.15 14.13 12.53
N GLY A 372 -0.62 12.91 12.69
CA GLY A 372 -0.39 11.97 11.61
C GLY A 372 -1.41 10.84 11.56
N LEU A 373 -1.25 9.94 10.59
CA LEU A 373 -1.99 8.68 10.49
C LEU A 373 -1.04 7.56 10.04
N CYS A 374 -0.97 6.47 10.81
CA CYS A 374 -0.10 5.32 10.51
C CYS A 374 -0.85 4.00 10.27
N GLY A 375 -2.18 4.02 10.28
CA GLY A 375 -3.01 2.86 9.96
C GLY A 375 -3.13 2.59 8.46
N GLU A 376 -3.72 1.44 8.09
CA GLU A 376 -3.84 1.00 6.68
C GLU A 376 -4.65 1.96 5.80
N LEU A 377 -5.48 2.81 6.42
CA LEU A 377 -6.25 3.83 5.73
C LEU A 377 -5.34 4.77 4.93
N GLY A 378 -4.15 5.09 5.46
CA GLY A 378 -3.17 5.99 4.81
C GLY A 378 -2.61 5.45 3.50
N ALA A 379 -2.58 4.13 3.32
CA ALA A 379 -2.11 3.48 2.09
C ALA A 379 -3.22 3.37 1.02
N LYS A 380 -4.49 3.59 1.37
CA LYS A 380 -5.61 3.45 0.44
C LYS A 380 -5.75 4.69 -0.43
N GLY A 381 -5.14 4.67 -1.61
CA GLY A 381 -5.21 5.78 -2.57
C GLY A 381 -6.63 6.30 -2.86
N SER A 382 -7.67 5.45 -2.81
CA SER A 382 -9.09 5.86 -2.98
C SER A 382 -9.55 6.90 -1.97
N VAL A 383 -9.00 6.85 -0.76
CA VAL A 383 -9.42 7.64 0.40
C VAL A 383 -8.52 8.86 0.58
N LEU A 384 -7.37 8.92 -0.10
CA LEU A 384 -6.41 10.02 -0.02
C LEU A 384 -7.07 11.41 -0.14
N PRO A 385 -8.06 11.67 -1.02
CA PRO A 385 -8.74 12.96 -1.05
C PRO A 385 -9.45 13.34 0.25
N LEU A 386 -10.05 12.38 0.97
CA LEU A 386 -10.64 12.64 2.29
C LEU A 386 -9.56 12.93 3.34
N LEU A 387 -8.43 12.22 3.28
CA LEU A 387 -7.30 12.41 4.20
C LEU A 387 -6.64 13.78 4.02
N VAL A 388 -6.53 14.25 2.77
CA VAL A 388 -6.11 15.63 2.45
C VAL A 388 -7.15 16.63 2.97
N GLY A 389 -8.45 16.36 2.77
CA GLY A 389 -9.53 17.22 3.24
C GLY A 389 -9.65 17.33 4.77
N LEU A 390 -9.18 16.30 5.49
CA LEU A 390 -9.05 16.34 6.95
C LEU A 390 -7.98 17.33 7.40
N GLY A 391 -6.95 17.52 6.57
CA GLY A 391 -5.79 18.35 6.90
C GLY A 391 -4.76 17.63 7.75
N LEU A 392 -4.56 16.32 7.56
CA LEU A 392 -3.49 15.60 8.27
C LEU A 392 -2.11 16.21 7.95
N ASP A 393 -1.17 16.10 8.89
CA ASP A 393 0.20 16.61 8.72
C ASP A 393 1.15 15.54 8.16
N GLU A 394 0.86 14.27 8.47
CA GLU A 394 1.67 13.10 8.11
C GLU A 394 0.79 11.89 7.74
N LEU A 395 1.15 11.17 6.67
CA LEU A 395 0.64 9.85 6.34
C LEU A 395 1.78 8.83 6.31
N SER A 396 1.69 7.82 7.16
CA SER A 396 2.67 6.74 7.26
C SER A 396 2.11 5.43 6.73
N MET A 397 2.83 4.79 5.80
CA MET A 397 2.34 3.62 5.03
C MET A 397 3.47 2.65 4.65
N SER A 398 3.15 1.54 3.98
CA SER A 398 4.18 0.64 3.45
C SER A 398 5.05 1.34 2.41
N ALA A 399 6.36 1.09 2.45
CA ALA A 399 7.34 1.73 1.56
C ALA A 399 6.98 1.66 0.06
N PRO A 400 6.49 0.52 -0.49
CA PRO A 400 6.14 0.45 -1.92
C PRO A 400 4.98 1.37 -2.34
N SER A 401 4.16 1.84 -1.39
CA SER A 401 3.00 2.71 -1.67
C SER A 401 3.36 4.19 -1.72
N ILE A 402 4.54 4.58 -1.24
CA ILE A 402 4.95 5.98 -1.07
C ILE A 402 5.02 6.74 -2.41
N PRO A 403 5.71 6.24 -3.46
CA PRO A 403 5.83 6.99 -4.71
C PRO A 403 4.48 7.24 -5.38
N ALA A 404 3.62 6.22 -5.40
CA ALA A 404 2.27 6.32 -5.95
C ALA A 404 1.40 7.33 -5.18
N THR A 405 1.53 7.35 -3.85
CA THR A 405 0.79 8.29 -3.01
C THR A 405 1.25 9.72 -3.24
N LYS A 406 2.56 9.97 -3.31
CA LYS A 406 3.10 11.31 -3.66
C LYS A 406 2.63 11.79 -5.03
N ALA A 407 2.67 10.91 -6.03
CA ALA A 407 2.21 11.23 -7.38
C ALA A 407 0.74 11.65 -7.41
N ARG A 408 -0.11 10.93 -6.68
CA ARG A 408 -1.53 11.24 -6.57
C ARG A 408 -1.80 12.48 -5.75
N LEU A 409 -1.09 12.66 -4.63
CA LEU A 409 -1.20 13.82 -3.76
C LEU A 409 -0.98 15.12 -4.55
N ALA A 410 0.03 15.15 -5.42
CA ALA A 410 0.36 16.30 -6.24
C ALA A 410 -0.68 16.68 -7.31
N GLN A 411 -1.71 15.87 -7.51
CA GLN A 411 -2.84 16.13 -8.42
C GLN A 411 -4.10 16.56 -7.67
N LEU A 412 -4.05 16.67 -6.34
CA LEU A 412 -5.21 17.02 -5.53
C LEU A 412 -5.13 18.50 -5.14
N ASP A 413 -6.25 19.20 -5.24
CA ASP A 413 -6.44 20.52 -4.64
C ASP A 413 -7.02 20.36 -3.22
N SER A 414 -6.35 20.94 -2.21
CA SER A 414 -6.74 20.75 -0.81
C SER A 414 -8.13 21.30 -0.48
N ARG A 415 -8.57 22.37 -1.16
CA ARG A 415 -9.87 23.01 -0.92
C ARG A 415 -11.00 22.16 -1.49
N ALA A 416 -10.82 21.61 -2.68
CA ALA A 416 -11.74 20.63 -3.27
C ALA A 416 -11.85 19.38 -2.38
N CYS A 417 -10.72 18.89 -1.86
CA CYS A 417 -10.69 17.80 -0.88
C CYS A 417 -11.44 18.14 0.42
N ARG A 418 -11.33 19.37 0.93
CA ARG A 418 -12.09 19.82 2.11
C ARG A 418 -13.60 19.84 1.84
N GLN A 419 -14.02 20.32 0.67
CA GLN A 419 -15.43 20.31 0.26
C GLN A 419 -15.97 18.88 0.15
N LEU A 420 -15.20 17.97 -0.45
CA LEU A 420 -15.51 16.55 -0.53
C LEU A 420 -15.71 15.94 0.85
N LEU A 421 -14.80 16.21 1.80
CA LEU A 421 -14.92 15.70 3.16
C LEU A 421 -16.21 16.21 3.84
N ASN A 422 -16.51 17.51 3.71
CA ASN A 422 -17.74 18.08 4.28
C ASN A 422 -18.99 17.38 3.74
N GLN A 423 -19.04 17.06 2.45
CA GLN A 423 -20.12 16.29 1.84
C GLN A 423 -20.14 14.84 2.33
N ALA A 424 -18.98 14.18 2.40
CA ALA A 424 -18.85 12.79 2.90
C ALA A 424 -19.35 12.65 4.34
N MET A 425 -19.08 13.63 5.20
CA MET A 425 -19.59 13.64 6.57
C MET A 425 -21.11 13.82 6.65
N GLN A 426 -21.75 14.39 5.61
CA GLN A 426 -23.21 14.56 5.53
C GLN A 426 -23.92 13.33 4.94
N CYS A 427 -23.20 12.41 4.31
CA CYS A 427 -23.74 11.13 3.86
C CYS A 427 -24.32 10.33 5.03
N ARG A 428 -25.31 9.50 4.73
CA ARG A 428 -25.97 8.60 5.69
C ARG A 428 -25.29 7.25 5.79
N THR A 429 -24.60 6.82 4.74
CA THR A 429 -24.00 5.48 4.65
C THR A 429 -22.60 5.53 4.05
N SER A 430 -21.77 4.53 4.35
CA SER A 430 -20.45 4.39 3.73
C SER A 430 -20.53 4.21 2.20
N LEU A 431 -21.61 3.61 1.69
CA LEU A 431 -21.82 3.43 0.25
C LEU A 431 -22.03 4.78 -0.46
N GLU A 432 -22.77 5.70 0.15
CA GLU A 432 -22.90 7.07 -0.35
C GLU A 432 -21.55 7.78 -0.39
N VAL A 433 -20.70 7.59 0.64
CA VAL A 433 -19.32 8.12 0.67
C VAL A 433 -18.46 7.52 -0.45
N GLU A 434 -18.55 6.21 -0.69
CA GLU A 434 -17.85 5.54 -1.78
C GLU A 434 -18.27 6.08 -3.15
N HIS A 435 -19.58 6.28 -3.34
CA HIS A 435 -20.12 6.88 -4.56
C HIS A 435 -19.65 8.33 -4.74
N LEU A 436 -19.66 9.12 -3.67
CA LEU A 436 -19.17 10.50 -3.68
C LEU A 436 -17.68 10.57 -4.03
N LEU A 437 -16.86 9.69 -3.45
CA LEU A 437 -15.45 9.55 -3.79
C LEU A 437 -15.25 9.18 -5.27
N ALA A 438 -16.13 8.36 -5.84
CA ALA A 438 -16.10 8.05 -7.27
C ALA A 438 -16.43 9.27 -8.12
N GLN A 439 -17.46 10.03 -7.78
CA GLN A 439 -17.84 11.26 -8.48
C GLN A 439 -16.75 12.35 -8.41
N PHE A 440 -16.11 12.52 -7.25
CA PHE A 440 -15.03 13.49 -7.08
C PHE A 440 -13.85 13.22 -8.02
N ARG A 441 -13.48 11.94 -8.17
CA ARG A 441 -12.41 11.56 -9.11
C ARG A 441 -12.77 11.91 -10.56
N MET A 442 -14.03 11.76 -10.93
CA MET A 442 -14.49 12.04 -12.29
C MET A 442 -14.41 13.54 -12.64
N THR A 443 -14.56 14.42 -11.65
CA THR A 443 -14.61 15.88 -11.86
C THR A 443 -13.23 16.55 -11.78
N GLN A 444 -12.25 15.92 -11.12
CA GLN A 444 -10.90 16.48 -10.96
C GLN A 444 -10.01 16.37 -12.21
N GLN A 445 -10.39 15.54 -13.19
CA GLN A 445 -9.60 15.38 -14.40
C GLN A 445 -10.49 15.60 -15.63
N ASP A 446 -10.37 16.79 -16.26
CA ASP A 446 -10.86 17.04 -17.61
C ASP A 446 -9.86 16.43 -18.59
N ALA A 447 -9.98 15.13 -18.84
CA ALA A 447 -9.12 14.47 -19.81
C ALA A 447 -9.94 14.07 -21.04
N PRO A 448 -9.47 14.41 -22.25
CA PRO A 448 -10.24 14.25 -23.47
C PRO A 448 -10.58 12.78 -23.70
N LEU A 449 -11.72 12.53 -24.36
CA LEU A 449 -12.17 11.19 -24.70
C LEU A 449 -11.13 10.43 -25.55
N ILE A 450 -10.32 11.17 -26.32
CA ILE A 450 -9.26 10.64 -27.17
C ILE A 450 -7.95 11.35 -26.82
N SER A 451 -6.93 10.57 -26.50
CA SER A 451 -5.58 11.05 -26.22
C SER A 451 -4.56 10.13 -26.88
N ALA A 452 -3.47 10.70 -27.40
CA ALA A 452 -2.36 9.95 -27.97
C ALA A 452 -1.77 8.92 -27.00
N GLN A 453 -1.84 9.19 -25.69
CA GLN A 453 -1.37 8.26 -24.64
C GLN A 453 -2.17 6.95 -24.56
N CYS A 454 -3.40 6.94 -25.09
CA CYS A 454 -4.27 5.77 -25.13
C CYS A 454 -4.24 5.07 -26.50
N ILE A 455 -3.29 5.43 -27.37
CA ILE A 455 -3.15 4.89 -28.72
C ILE A 455 -1.83 4.14 -28.82
N THR A 456 -1.91 2.87 -29.21
CA THR A 456 -0.76 1.98 -29.39
C THR A 456 -0.63 1.62 -30.86
N LEU A 457 0.58 1.78 -31.40
CA LEU A 457 0.89 1.45 -32.78
C LEU A 457 1.87 0.30 -32.86
N ASN A 458 1.63 -0.59 -33.81
CA ASN A 458 2.46 -1.73 -34.15
C ASN A 458 2.74 -2.64 -32.94
N SER A 459 1.71 -2.89 -32.10
CA SER A 459 1.86 -3.83 -30.98
C SER A 459 2.04 -5.26 -31.50
N ASP A 460 2.83 -6.05 -30.78
CA ASP A 460 3.11 -7.45 -31.13
C ASP A 460 2.06 -8.43 -30.56
N TRP A 461 0.90 -7.93 -30.13
CA TRP A 461 -0.17 -8.72 -29.52
C TRP A 461 -0.77 -9.71 -30.51
N ARG A 462 -0.83 -10.99 -30.13
CA ARG A 462 -1.09 -12.10 -31.07
C ARG A 462 -2.45 -12.76 -30.93
N SER A 463 -3.18 -12.42 -29.88
CA SER A 463 -4.52 -12.95 -29.63
C SER A 463 -5.45 -11.86 -29.14
N LYS A 464 -6.75 -12.13 -29.19
CA LYS A 464 -7.77 -11.24 -28.65
C LYS A 464 -7.57 -10.95 -27.16
N GLU A 465 -7.17 -11.96 -26.40
CA GLU A 465 -6.84 -11.86 -24.97
C GLU A 465 -5.70 -10.89 -24.72
N GLU A 466 -4.60 -11.02 -25.48
CA GLU A 466 -3.46 -10.11 -25.39
C GLU A 466 -3.83 -8.67 -25.74
N VAL A 467 -4.73 -8.47 -26.72
CA VAL A 467 -5.18 -7.15 -27.14
C VAL A 467 -6.05 -6.51 -26.05
N ILE A 468 -7.07 -7.21 -25.55
CA ILE A 468 -7.96 -6.66 -24.51
C ILE A 468 -7.15 -6.34 -23.25
N LYS A 469 -6.32 -7.28 -22.79
CA LYS A 469 -5.42 -7.07 -21.66
C LYS A 469 -4.53 -5.84 -21.87
N GLY A 470 -3.74 -5.83 -22.94
CA GLY A 470 -2.80 -4.74 -23.24
C GLY A 470 -3.49 -3.37 -23.36
N MET A 471 -4.68 -3.32 -23.95
CA MET A 471 -5.45 -2.07 -24.03
C MET A 471 -5.96 -1.61 -22.65
N THR A 472 -6.44 -2.51 -21.79
CA THR A 472 -6.84 -2.13 -20.41
C THR A 472 -5.65 -1.72 -19.54
N ASP A 473 -4.50 -2.36 -19.72
CA ASP A 473 -3.26 -1.99 -19.03
C ASP A 473 -2.75 -0.62 -19.46
N ASN A 474 -2.86 -0.29 -20.75
CA ASN A 474 -2.52 1.05 -21.24
C ASN A 474 -3.45 2.12 -20.64
N LEU A 475 -4.72 1.79 -20.39
CA LEU A 475 -5.62 2.69 -19.66
C LEU A 475 -5.22 2.87 -18.19
N LEU A 476 -4.67 1.83 -17.53
CA LEU A 476 -4.07 1.99 -16.21
C LEU A 476 -2.86 2.94 -16.25
N LEU A 477 -1.93 2.73 -17.20
CA LEU A 477 -0.73 3.55 -17.35
C LEU A 477 -1.03 5.01 -17.72
N ALA A 478 -2.13 5.26 -18.43
CA ALA A 478 -2.62 6.59 -18.78
C ALA A 478 -3.48 7.22 -17.66
N GLY A 479 -3.62 6.58 -16.50
CA GLY A 479 -4.41 7.09 -15.37
C GLY A 479 -5.92 7.09 -15.62
N ARG A 480 -6.42 6.33 -16.60
CA ARG A 480 -7.85 6.24 -16.95
C ARG A 480 -8.57 5.13 -16.20
N CYS A 481 -7.85 4.10 -15.77
CA CYS A 481 -8.38 2.93 -15.06
C CYS A 481 -7.55 2.63 -13.81
N ARG A 482 -8.19 2.13 -12.75
CA ARG A 482 -7.49 1.70 -11.52
C ARG A 482 -7.40 0.18 -11.38
N TYR A 483 -8.39 -0.53 -11.88
CA TYR A 483 -8.52 -1.98 -11.73
C TYR A 483 -8.65 -2.62 -13.12
N PRO A 484 -7.56 -2.69 -13.90
CA PRO A 484 -7.60 -3.14 -15.30
C PRO A 484 -8.22 -4.54 -15.43
N ARG A 485 -7.89 -5.48 -14.53
CA ARG A 485 -8.49 -6.83 -14.51
C ARG A 485 -10.02 -6.84 -14.35
N LYS A 486 -10.59 -5.89 -13.59
CA LYS A 486 -12.06 -5.78 -13.46
C LYS A 486 -12.69 -5.14 -14.69
N LEU A 487 -12.03 -4.14 -15.29
CA LEU A 487 -12.45 -3.56 -16.56
C LEU A 487 -12.39 -4.60 -17.69
N GLU A 488 -11.36 -5.44 -17.69
CA GLU A 488 -11.21 -6.57 -18.61
C GLU A 488 -12.38 -7.55 -18.48
N ALA A 489 -12.76 -7.91 -17.25
CA ALA A 489 -13.93 -8.76 -17.00
C ALA A 489 -15.23 -8.15 -17.55
N ASP A 490 -15.44 -6.83 -17.41
CA ASP A 490 -16.59 -6.12 -17.98
C ASP A 490 -16.59 -6.13 -19.52
N LEU A 491 -15.41 -6.09 -20.15
CA LEU A 491 -15.25 -6.20 -21.60
C LEU A 491 -15.54 -7.62 -22.08
N TRP A 492 -15.00 -8.64 -21.40
CA TRP A 492 -15.28 -10.04 -21.71
C TRP A 492 -16.75 -10.41 -21.55
N ALA A 493 -17.41 -9.89 -20.51
CA ALA A 493 -18.85 -10.08 -20.32
C ALA A 493 -19.65 -9.53 -21.51
N ARG A 494 -19.22 -8.40 -22.10
CA ARG A 494 -19.85 -7.85 -23.31
C ARG A 494 -19.53 -8.69 -24.55
N GLU A 495 -18.29 -9.10 -24.70
CA GLU A 495 -17.80 -9.87 -25.84
C GLU A 495 -18.45 -11.25 -25.94
N ALA A 496 -18.75 -11.88 -24.79
CA ALA A 496 -19.43 -13.17 -24.72
C ALA A 496 -20.87 -13.14 -25.25
N VAL A 497 -21.52 -11.96 -25.30
CA VAL A 497 -22.87 -11.83 -25.85
C VAL A 497 -22.84 -11.94 -27.38
N PHE A 498 -21.94 -11.20 -28.03
CA PHE A 498 -21.68 -11.26 -29.48
C PHE A 498 -20.29 -10.70 -29.76
N SER A 499 -19.61 -11.26 -30.77
CA SER A 499 -18.33 -10.74 -31.25
C SER A 499 -18.42 -9.25 -31.58
N THR A 500 -17.40 -8.49 -31.19
CA THR A 500 -17.26 -7.07 -31.52
C THR A 500 -16.42 -6.82 -32.78
N GLY A 501 -16.14 -7.87 -33.55
CA GLY A 501 -15.62 -7.77 -34.91
C GLY A 501 -16.62 -7.07 -35.83
N LEU A 502 -16.12 -6.23 -36.75
CA LEU A 502 -16.92 -5.50 -37.72
C LEU A 502 -16.52 -5.79 -39.18
N GLY A 503 -15.68 -6.79 -39.40
CA GLY A 503 -15.01 -7.02 -40.69
C GLY A 503 -14.01 -5.91 -41.06
N PHE A 504 -13.52 -5.97 -42.31
CA PHE A 504 -12.52 -5.02 -42.86
C PHE A 504 -11.22 -4.89 -42.04
N SER A 505 -10.88 -5.90 -41.24
CA SER A 505 -9.75 -5.86 -40.29
C SER A 505 -9.95 -4.92 -39.08
N PHE A 506 -11.19 -4.63 -38.68
CA PHE A 506 -11.53 -3.80 -37.52
C PHE A 506 -12.34 -4.54 -36.44
N ALA A 507 -12.09 -4.18 -35.18
CA ALA A 507 -12.94 -4.56 -34.03
C ALA A 507 -13.21 -3.36 -33.12
N ILE A 508 -14.37 -3.34 -32.46
CA ILE A 508 -14.75 -2.31 -31.47
C ILE A 508 -15.22 -2.94 -30.16
N PRO A 509 -14.30 -3.50 -29.35
CA PRO A 509 -14.64 -3.89 -27.99
C PRO A 509 -15.14 -2.67 -27.21
N HIS A 510 -16.24 -2.82 -26.47
CA HIS A 510 -16.83 -1.69 -25.76
C HIS A 510 -17.46 -2.14 -24.45
N SER A 511 -17.43 -1.31 -23.41
CA SER A 511 -18.12 -1.61 -22.16
C SER A 511 -18.46 -0.34 -21.37
N LYS A 512 -19.52 -0.44 -20.56
CA LYS A 512 -19.81 0.51 -19.48
C LYS A 512 -19.32 -0.11 -18.18
N SER A 513 -18.36 0.52 -17.53
CA SER A 513 -17.69 -0.02 -16.35
C SER A 513 -17.64 1.00 -15.22
N GLU A 514 -17.69 0.52 -13.98
CA GLU A 514 -17.41 1.32 -12.78
C GLU A 514 -15.91 1.44 -12.50
N HIS A 515 -15.09 0.69 -13.26
CA HIS A 515 -13.64 0.58 -13.07
C HIS A 515 -12.83 1.46 -14.02
N ILE A 516 -13.51 2.16 -14.94
CA ILE A 516 -12.94 3.25 -15.71
C ILE A 516 -13.28 4.58 -15.02
N GLU A 517 -12.25 5.36 -14.69
CA GLU A 517 -12.42 6.64 -14.02
C GLU A 517 -12.90 7.70 -15.02
N GLN A 518 -12.43 7.61 -16.27
CA GLN A 518 -12.78 8.53 -17.34
C GLN A 518 -13.12 7.79 -18.63
N SER A 519 -14.28 8.10 -19.20
CA SER A 519 -14.67 7.56 -20.51
C SER A 519 -13.58 7.84 -21.53
N THR A 520 -13.13 6.79 -22.23
CA THR A 520 -11.96 6.83 -23.12
C THR A 520 -12.19 5.96 -24.36
N ILE A 521 -11.80 6.49 -25.52
CA ILE A 521 -11.56 5.72 -26.75
C ILE A 521 -10.05 5.44 -26.81
N SER A 522 -9.68 4.17 -26.69
CA SER A 522 -8.31 3.71 -26.92
C SER A 522 -8.20 2.97 -28.24
N VAL A 523 -7.02 3.00 -28.84
CA VAL A 523 -6.79 2.43 -30.16
C VAL A 523 -5.54 1.56 -30.13
N ALA A 524 -5.61 0.42 -30.79
CA ALA A 524 -4.45 -0.44 -31.04
C ALA A 524 -4.39 -0.77 -32.54
N ARG A 525 -3.27 -0.45 -33.19
CA ARG A 525 -2.92 -1.01 -34.50
C ARG A 525 -1.92 -2.13 -34.27
N LEU A 526 -2.30 -3.36 -34.59
CA LEU A 526 -1.49 -4.56 -34.38
C LEU A 526 -0.48 -4.74 -35.52
N ALA A 527 0.67 -5.33 -35.20
CA ALA A 527 1.68 -5.68 -36.20
C ALA A 527 1.18 -6.75 -37.18
N GLN A 528 0.33 -7.67 -36.71
CA GLN A 528 -0.34 -8.69 -37.50
C GLN A 528 -1.83 -8.74 -37.13
N PRO A 529 -2.73 -9.07 -38.07
CA PRO A 529 -4.14 -9.33 -37.74
C PRO A 529 -4.27 -10.48 -36.73
N VAL A 530 -5.26 -10.40 -35.85
CA VAL A 530 -5.62 -11.46 -34.88
C VAL A 530 -7.05 -11.91 -35.09
N ALA A 531 -7.34 -13.18 -34.79
CA ALA A 531 -8.70 -13.71 -34.85
C ALA A 531 -9.62 -13.01 -33.84
N TRP A 532 -10.81 -12.63 -34.28
CA TRP A 532 -11.81 -11.91 -33.49
C TRP A 532 -13.23 -12.45 -33.75
N GLY A 533 -13.50 -13.67 -33.27
CA GLY A 533 -14.69 -14.41 -33.64
C GLY A 533 -14.54 -14.95 -35.06
N ASP A 534 -15.49 -14.67 -35.94
CA ASP A 534 -15.45 -15.10 -37.36
C ASP A 534 -14.65 -14.15 -38.27
N ASP A 535 -14.23 -12.99 -37.74
CA ASP A 535 -13.43 -11.98 -38.45
C ASP A 535 -11.96 -11.99 -38.00
N GLU A 536 -11.09 -11.30 -38.75
CA GLU A 536 -9.77 -10.87 -38.28
C GLU A 536 -9.78 -9.38 -37.96
N ALA A 537 -8.99 -8.95 -36.98
CA ALA A 537 -8.82 -7.55 -36.61
C ALA A 537 -7.33 -7.19 -36.54
N GLN A 538 -6.92 -6.17 -37.29
CA GLN A 538 -5.60 -5.53 -37.17
C GLN A 538 -5.71 -4.15 -36.50
N PHE A 539 -6.88 -3.53 -36.57
CA PHE A 539 -7.13 -2.21 -35.99
C PHE A 539 -8.28 -2.30 -34.99
N VAL A 540 -7.97 -2.11 -33.71
CA VAL A 540 -8.93 -2.28 -32.61
C VAL A 540 -9.19 -0.93 -31.97
N ILE A 541 -10.45 -0.52 -31.89
CA ILE A 541 -10.87 0.74 -31.27
C ILE A 541 -11.74 0.41 -30.07
N MET A 542 -11.17 0.49 -28.87
CA MET A 542 -11.86 0.12 -27.65
C MET A 542 -12.58 1.33 -27.03
N LEU A 543 -13.88 1.20 -26.80
CA LEU A 543 -14.69 2.25 -26.17
C LEU A 543 -15.03 1.85 -24.72
N THR A 544 -14.38 2.51 -23.76
CA THR A 544 -14.65 2.30 -22.33
C THR A 544 -15.38 3.50 -21.77
N LEU A 545 -16.52 3.25 -21.13
CA LEU A 545 -17.41 4.30 -20.67
C LEU A 545 -17.59 4.20 -19.17
N ASN A 546 -17.45 5.32 -18.48
CA ASN A 546 -17.75 5.37 -17.06
C ASN A 546 -19.26 5.22 -16.87
N LYS A 547 -19.68 4.26 -16.04
CA LYS A 547 -21.09 3.97 -15.75
C LYS A 547 -21.82 5.16 -15.08
N HIS A 548 -21.08 6.04 -14.42
CA HIS A 548 -21.62 7.17 -13.64
C HIS A 548 -21.69 8.48 -14.43
N SER A 549 -21.05 8.60 -15.60
CA SER A 549 -21.19 9.78 -16.45
C SER A 549 -22.50 9.67 -17.26
N ALA A 550 -23.46 10.54 -16.99
CA ALA A 550 -24.81 10.47 -17.55
C ALA A 550 -24.92 11.06 -18.98
N GLY A 551 -25.52 10.28 -19.90
CA GLY A 551 -26.09 10.75 -21.17
C GLY A 551 -26.05 9.73 -22.34
N ASP A 552 -27.01 9.82 -23.27
CA ASP A 552 -27.04 9.06 -24.56
C ASP A 552 -25.91 9.44 -25.53
N GLN A 553 -25.06 10.41 -25.17
CA GLN A 553 -23.94 10.89 -25.96
C GLN A 553 -22.99 9.76 -26.37
N HIS A 554 -22.86 8.75 -25.51
CA HIS A 554 -22.02 7.57 -25.77
C HIS A 554 -22.55 6.66 -26.88
N MET A 555 -23.87 6.41 -26.93
CA MET A 555 -24.45 5.65 -28.03
C MET A 555 -24.33 6.42 -29.34
N ARG A 556 -24.41 7.76 -29.29
CA ARG A 556 -24.16 8.60 -30.48
C ARG A 556 -22.72 8.47 -30.96
N ILE A 557 -21.72 8.51 -30.07
CA ILE A 557 -20.31 8.35 -30.41
C ILE A 557 -20.05 6.95 -30.99
N PHE A 558 -20.53 5.90 -30.34
CA PHE A 558 -20.41 4.52 -30.84
C PHE A 558 -21.07 4.37 -32.21
N SER A 559 -22.32 4.80 -32.38
CA SER A 559 -23.03 4.70 -33.65
C SER A 559 -22.38 5.53 -34.77
N ARG A 560 -21.82 6.70 -34.45
CA ARG A 560 -21.03 7.51 -35.40
C ARG A 560 -19.76 6.79 -35.81
N LEU A 561 -19.00 6.27 -34.85
CA LEU A 561 -17.76 5.52 -35.11
C LEU A 561 -18.03 4.29 -35.97
N ALA A 562 -18.99 3.43 -35.58
CA ALA A 562 -19.35 2.23 -36.33
C ALA A 562 -19.79 2.57 -37.76
N ARG A 563 -20.57 3.63 -37.96
CA ARG A 563 -20.97 4.09 -39.30
C ARG A 563 -19.78 4.62 -40.10
N ARG A 564 -18.88 5.39 -39.49
CA ARG A 564 -17.68 5.94 -40.15
C ARG A 564 -16.74 4.84 -40.61
N ILE A 565 -16.56 3.77 -39.83
CA ILE A 565 -15.74 2.61 -40.22
C ILE A 565 -16.24 1.93 -41.49
N MET A 566 -17.53 2.04 -41.84
CA MET A 566 -18.04 1.50 -43.13
C MET A 566 -17.47 2.23 -44.36
N HIS A 567 -16.94 3.45 -44.22
CA HIS A 567 -16.35 4.21 -45.32
C HIS A 567 -14.87 3.86 -45.54
N ALA A 568 -14.51 3.45 -46.77
CA ALA A 568 -13.16 3.02 -47.12
C ALA A 568 -12.08 4.12 -46.95
N GLU A 569 -12.41 5.38 -47.30
CA GLU A 569 -11.49 6.51 -47.16
C GLU A 569 -11.08 6.74 -45.69
N PHE A 570 -12.04 6.62 -44.77
CA PHE A 570 -11.80 6.76 -43.34
C PHE A 570 -10.93 5.62 -42.80
N ARG A 571 -11.23 4.36 -43.18
CA ARG A 571 -10.38 3.21 -42.83
C ARG A 571 -8.96 3.37 -43.33
N GLN A 572 -8.79 3.77 -44.59
CA GLN A 572 -7.46 3.97 -45.18
C GLN A 572 -6.70 5.07 -44.46
N SER A 573 -7.37 6.14 -44.05
CA SER A 573 -6.76 7.24 -43.30
C SER A 573 -6.29 6.80 -41.90
N LEU A 574 -7.06 5.96 -41.21
CA LEU A 574 -6.65 5.37 -39.92
C LEU A 574 -5.44 4.43 -40.08
N VAL A 575 -5.47 3.56 -41.08
CA VAL A 575 -4.40 2.57 -41.32
C VAL A 575 -3.09 3.24 -41.73
N THR A 576 -3.15 4.29 -42.56
CA THR A 576 -1.97 5.00 -43.09
C THR A 576 -1.37 6.03 -42.12
N ALA A 577 -2.08 6.39 -41.05
CA ALA A 577 -1.58 7.30 -40.03
C ALA A 577 -0.27 6.78 -39.41
N GLN A 578 0.74 7.66 -39.36
CA GLN A 578 2.10 7.32 -38.93
C GLN A 578 2.34 7.53 -37.44
N SER A 579 1.45 8.25 -36.74
CA SER A 579 1.61 8.57 -35.31
C SER A 579 0.30 8.48 -34.53
N SER A 580 0.43 8.33 -33.21
CA SER A 580 -0.69 8.35 -32.26
C SER A 580 -1.46 9.67 -32.30
N GLU A 581 -0.77 10.80 -32.47
CA GLU A 581 -1.37 12.12 -32.56
C GLU A 581 -2.21 12.27 -33.83
N ALA A 582 -1.74 11.73 -34.95
CA ALA A 582 -2.48 11.77 -36.21
C ALA A 582 -3.80 10.98 -36.12
N ILE A 583 -3.77 9.80 -35.49
CA ILE A 583 -4.99 9.01 -35.23
C ILE A 583 -5.91 9.75 -34.27
N ALA A 584 -5.38 10.31 -33.18
CA ALA A 584 -6.17 11.04 -32.20
C ALA A 584 -6.91 12.22 -32.85
N ALA A 585 -6.19 13.04 -33.62
CA ALA A 585 -6.76 14.20 -34.31
C ALA A 585 -7.81 13.79 -35.36
N LEU A 586 -7.57 12.70 -36.09
CA LEU A 586 -8.51 12.18 -37.07
C LEU A 586 -9.81 11.69 -36.42
N LEU A 587 -9.71 10.96 -35.30
CA LEU A 587 -10.89 10.50 -34.56
C LEU A 587 -11.64 11.67 -33.91
N GLN A 588 -10.94 12.65 -33.35
CA GLN A 588 -11.56 13.86 -32.79
C GLN A 588 -12.37 14.61 -33.85
N ARG A 589 -11.76 14.85 -35.02
CA ARG A 589 -12.41 15.52 -36.14
C ARG A 589 -13.65 14.78 -36.65
N GLU A 590 -13.56 13.46 -36.84
CA GLU A 590 -14.64 12.67 -37.45
C GLU A 590 -15.79 12.36 -36.50
N LEU A 591 -15.53 12.38 -35.19
CA LEU A 591 -16.54 12.17 -34.15
C LEU A 591 -17.16 13.47 -33.63
N GLU A 592 -16.64 14.63 -34.07
CA GLU A 592 -17.03 15.99 -33.63
C GLU A 592 -16.85 16.17 -32.10
N LEU A 593 -15.68 15.76 -31.59
CA LEU A 593 -15.33 15.77 -30.16
C LEU A 593 -14.42 16.93 -29.79
#